data_AF-A0A4P9ZXE6-F1
#
_entry.id   AF-A0A4P9ZXE6-F1
#
_cell.length_a   1.000
_cell.length_b   1.000
_cell.length_c   1.000
_cell.angle_alpha   90.00
_cell.angle_beta   90.00
_cell.angle_gamma   90.00
#
_symmetry.space_group_name_H-M   'P 1'
#
loop_
_entity.id
_entity.type
_entity.pdbx_description
1 polymer ?
#
loop_
_entity_poly.entity_id
_entity_poly.type
_entity_poly.pdbx_seq_one_letter_code
_entity_poly.pdbx_strand_id
1 'polypeptide(L)' 'QRRKRQTQACEYCRQKKIKCNSDKPTCDNCRKRSLVCSYASGQAKRGHRQGYIEKLERRLENMERLI' A
#
# COMPACT_ATOMS: atom_id res chain seq x y z
N GLN A 1 19.49 -6.30 18.87
CA GLN A 1 19.32 -5.18 17.92
C GLN A 1 18.02 -5.39 17.13
N ARG A 2 16.99 -4.56 17.37
CA ARG A 2 15.68 -4.69 16.69
C ARG A 2 15.86 -4.35 15.21
N ARG A 3 15.79 -5.35 14.31
CA ARG A 3 15.72 -5.11 12.87
C ARG A 3 14.43 -4.31 12.60
N LYS A 4 14.53 -3.01 12.34
CA LYS A 4 13.39 -2.18 11.92
C LYS A 4 12.76 -2.88 10.71
N ARG A 5 11.52 -3.35 10.85
CA ARG A 5 10.75 -3.90 9.72
C ARG A 5 10.72 -2.81 8.65
N GLN A 6 11.42 -3.03 7.53
CA GLN A 6 11.31 -2.18 6.36
C GLN A 6 9.90 -2.35 5.82
N THR A 7 9.06 -1.33 6.03
CA THR A 7 7.62 -1.40 5.77
C THR A 7 7.28 -1.28 4.28
N GLN A 8 8.24 -0.88 3.43
CA GLN A 8 7.97 -0.66 2.02
C GLN A 8 9.17 -1.01 1.13
N ALA A 9 9.01 -2.03 0.30
CA ALA A 9 9.89 -2.27 -0.84
C ALA A 9 9.62 -1.23 -1.94
N CYS A 10 10.67 -0.82 -2.68
CA CYS A 10 10.50 -0.04 -3.90
C CYS A 10 9.71 -0.83 -4.96
N GLU A 11 9.14 -0.13 -5.95
CA GLU A 11 8.31 -0.74 -6.99
C GLU A 11 9.03 -1.86 -7.74
N TYR A 12 10.29 -1.63 -8.11
CA TYR A 12 11.11 -2.64 -8.79
C TYR A 12 11.27 -3.92 -7.97
N CYS A 13 11.65 -3.79 -6.69
CA CYS A 13 11.82 -4.95 -5.82
C CYS A 13 10.49 -5.65 -5.55
N ARG A 14 9.40 -4.88 -5.47
CA ARG A 14 8.04 -5.41 -5.30
C ARG A 14 7.59 -6.21 -6.53
N GLN A 15 7.81 -5.68 -7.73
CA GLN A 15 7.47 -6.35 -8.99
C GLN A 15 8.30 -7.61 -9.21
N LYS A 16 9.60 -7.56 -8.88
CA LYS A 16 10.51 -8.71 -8.99
C LYS A 16 10.41 -9.69 -7.81
N LYS A 17 9.60 -9.38 -6.80
CA LYS A 17 9.45 -10.19 -5.57
C LYS A 17 10.78 -10.51 -4.88
N ILE A 18 11.72 -9.57 -4.93
CA ILE A 18 13.03 -9.70 -4.28
C ILE A 18 13.11 -8.85 -3.02
N LYS A 19 14.05 -9.17 -2.14
CA LYS A 19 14.29 -8.41 -0.91
C LYS A 19 14.77 -6.99 -1.25
N CYS A 20 13.96 -5.99 -0.90
CA CYS A 20 14.38 -4.59 -0.91
C CYS A 20 15.10 -4.28 0.41
N ASN A 21 16.16 -3.45 0.33
CA ASN A 21 16.83 -2.90 1.50
C ASN A 21 16.31 -1.49 1.86
N SER A 22 15.29 -0.98 1.16
CA SER A 22 14.58 0.28 1.41
C SER A 22 15.47 1.51 1.67
N ASP A 23 16.71 1.50 1.20
CA ASP A 23 17.62 2.65 1.34
C ASP A 23 17.13 3.80 0.45
N LYS A 24 17.25 5.02 0.97
CA LYS A 24 16.90 6.26 0.28
C LYS A 24 18.18 7.03 -0.06
N PRO A 25 18.33 7.57 -1.29
CA PRO A 25 17.30 7.72 -2.33
C PRO A 25 17.05 6.44 -3.16
N THR A 26 18.01 5.52 -3.22
CA THR A 26 17.99 4.36 -4.11
C THR A 26 18.37 3.08 -3.35
N CYS A 27 17.53 2.05 -3.43
CA CYS A 27 17.81 0.75 -2.85
C CYS A 27 19.03 0.06 -3.52
N ASP A 28 19.76 -0.83 -2.83
CA ASP A 28 20.98 -1.47 -3.39
C ASP A 28 20.73 -2.17 -4.72
N ASN A 29 19.58 -2.85 -4.86
CA ASN A 29 19.22 -3.56 -6.08
C ASN A 29 19.01 -2.61 -7.26
N CYS A 30 18.40 -1.46 -7.02
CA CYS A 30 18.21 -0.44 -8.04
C CYS A 30 19.53 0.26 -8.36
N ARG A 31 20.37 0.53 -7.34
CA ARG A 31 21.67 1.18 -7.51
C ARG A 31 22.63 0.33 -8.34
N LYS A 32 22.73 -0.98 -8.06
CA LYS A 32 23.57 -1.92 -8.80
C LYS A 32 23.16 -2.08 -10.27
N ARG A 33 21.89 -1.83 -10.58
CA ARG A 33 21.33 -1.94 -11.94
C ARG A 33 21.17 -0.59 -12.62
N SER A 34 21.56 0.50 -11.96
CA SER A 34 21.33 1.88 -12.42
C SER A 34 19.87 2.14 -12.83
N LEU A 35 18.93 1.55 -12.08
CA LEU A 35 17.49 1.69 -12.32
C LEU A 35 16.90 2.77 -11.44
N VAL A 36 15.86 3.43 -11.95
CA VAL A 36 15.05 4.39 -11.19
C VAL A 36 14.38 3.66 -10.02
N CYS A 37 14.66 4.12 -8.80
CA CYS A 37 14.07 3.57 -7.59
C CYS A 37 12.88 4.41 -7.17
N SER A 38 11.69 4.02 -7.61
CA SER A 38 10.43 4.61 -7.18
C SER A 38 9.86 3.86 -5.97
N TYR A 39 9.39 4.62 -4.99
CA TYR A 39 8.53 4.09 -3.93
C TYR A 39 7.15 4.71 -4.18
N ALA A 40 6.17 3.91 -4.58
CA ALA A 40 4.79 4.39 -4.76
C ALA A 40 4.31 5.06 -3.46
N SER A 41 4.25 6.38 -3.46
CA SER A 41 3.69 7.18 -2.38
C SER A 41 2.17 7.12 -2.48
N GLY A 42 1.58 6.07 -1.90
CA GLY A 42 0.15 5.89 -1.91
C GLY A 42 -0.33 5.26 -3.21
N GLN A 43 -0.44 3.93 -3.20
CA GLN A 43 -1.52 3.31 -3.97
C GLN A 43 -2.77 4.10 -3.60
N ALA A 44 -3.43 4.69 -4.60
CA ALA A 44 -4.70 5.41 -4.46
C ALA A 44 -5.47 4.77 -3.32
N LYS A 45 -5.73 5.57 -2.26
CA LYS A 45 -6.41 5.14 -1.04
C LYS A 45 -7.44 4.14 -1.49
N ARG A 46 -7.26 2.85 -1.16
CA ARG A 46 -8.23 1.81 -1.53
C ARG A 46 -9.56 2.43 -1.20
N GLY A 47 -10.34 2.77 -2.23
CA GLY A 47 -11.66 3.31 -2.04
C GLY A 47 -12.31 2.42 -1.01
N HIS A 48 -12.97 3.04 -0.05
CA HIS A 48 -13.67 2.35 1.02
C HIS A 48 -14.26 1.04 0.50
N ARG A 49 -13.82 -0.11 1.07
CA ARG A 49 -14.00 -1.45 0.49
C ARG A 49 -15.34 -1.50 -0.22
N GLN A 50 -15.34 -1.61 -1.55
CA GLN A 50 -16.51 -1.66 -2.42
C GLN A 50 -17.57 -2.58 -1.75
N GLY A 51 -18.56 -1.98 -1.08
CA GLY A 51 -19.53 -2.69 -0.24
C GLY A 51 -19.65 -2.30 1.25
N TYR A 52 -18.71 -1.55 1.86
CA TYR A 52 -18.96 -1.00 3.21
C TYR A 52 -19.88 0.22 3.14
N ILE A 53 -19.86 1.00 2.05
CA ILE A 53 -20.78 2.16 1.88
C ILE A 53 -22.19 1.58 1.74
N GLU A 54 -22.35 0.60 0.85
CA GLU A 54 -23.59 -0.17 0.66
C GLU A 54 -24.10 -0.78 1.99
N LYS A 55 -23.22 -1.34 2.82
CA LYS A 55 -23.61 -1.83 4.16
C LYS A 55 -24.05 -0.73 5.12
N LEU A 56 -23.44 0.44 5.07
CA LEU A 56 -23.85 1.59 5.89
C LEU A 56 -25.22 2.11 5.41
N GLU A 57 -25.39 2.30 4.11
CA GLU A 57 -26.64 2.74 3.48
C GLU A 57 -27.79 1.79 3.85
N ARG A 58 -27.58 0.48 3.72
CA ARG A 58 -28.57 -0.53 4.09
C ARG A 58 -28.88 -0.55 5.60
N ARG A 59 -27.91 -0.22 6.46
CA ARG A 59 -28.18 -0.10 7.91
C ARG A 59 -29.00 1.14 8.22
N LEU A 60 -28.72 2.26 7.56
CA LEU A 60 -29.49 3.50 7.69
C LEU A 60 -30.93 3.28 7.24
N GLU A 61 -31.15 2.71 6.05
CA GLU A 61 -32.48 2.41 5.53
C GLU A 61 -33.31 1.55 6.49
N ASN A 62 -32.71 0.51 7.09
CA ASN A 62 -33.41 -0.36 8.04
C ASN A 62 -33.77 0.36 9.35
N MET A 63 -32.97 1.32 9.79
CA MET A 63 -33.25 2.10 11.00
C MET A 63 -34.32 3.17 10.73
N GLU A 64 -34.26 3.84 9.58
CA GLU A 64 -35.25 4.84 9.17
C GLU A 64 -36.65 4.24 8.99
N ARG A 65 -36.75 2.96 8.62
CA ARG A 65 -38.04 2.23 8.56
C ARG A 65 -38.69 1.97 9.91
N LEU A 66 -37.96 2.12 11.02
CA LEU A 66 -38.46 1.90 12.38
C LEU A 66 -38.91 3.20 13.07
N ILE A 67 -38.85 4.32 12.35
CA ILE A 67 -39.33 5.64 12.76
C ILE A 67 -40.53 5.99 11.88
#